data_AF-A0A936U7J0-F1
#
_entry.id   AF-A0A936U7J0-F1
#
_cell.length_a   1.000
_cell.length_b   1.000
_cell.length_c   1.000
_cell.angle_alpha   90.00
_cell.angle_beta   90.00
_cell.angle_gamma   90.00
#
_symmetry.space_group_name_H-M   'P 1'
#
loop_
_entity.id
_entity.type
_entity.pdbx_description
1 polymer ?
#
loop_
_entity_poly.entity_id
_entity_poly.type
_entity_poly.pdbx_seq_one_letter_code
_entity_poly.pdbx_strand_id
1 'polypeptide(L)'
;MTSATRAALLLAVVAQACTYDEHLPQVDIKGTVIVPRAAATRVILDDRTGVEAEVVDARFIGPVYLGAYSDIRFDLENYPHPATGPIIGGELGNTYPYGGGTVGVFDFACYTSTLCKVVTGRYSDFSSMLDFFSNTLDQPIVDEQGAEVQSPDYFRTSCYDLFEYTEDAELLFLAGEDGLDFKENADGDFEAEFTMWRVNYHPGMKVWGWMDAPDGNFDFTTCDPSNGQQFNQYSASFTTGSSHIDLLNFPSNYIDIGDFVVSEPFELTYEDADAFRAAAPTFTLVYDFPVEK
;
A
#
# COMPACT_ATOMS: atom_id res chain seq x y z
N MET A 1 8.77 23.57 62.45
CA MET A 1 8.83 23.50 60.97
C MET A 1 8.62 22.03 60.56
N THR A 2 7.52 21.39 60.99
CA THR A 2 6.21 21.24 60.31
C THR A 2 6.27 20.48 58.98
N SER A 3 5.89 19.19 59.07
CA SER A 3 5.70 18.17 58.02
C SER A 3 5.00 18.66 56.75
N ALA A 4 4.15 19.68 56.84
CA ALA A 4 3.42 20.28 55.71
C ALA A 4 4.33 20.86 54.61
N THR A 5 5.53 21.33 54.95
CA THR A 5 6.45 21.96 53.97
C THR A 5 7.16 20.94 53.07
N ARG A 6 7.27 19.67 53.51
CA ARG A 6 7.89 18.60 52.70
C ARG A 6 6.91 18.00 51.68
N ALA A 7 5.62 17.97 51.98
CA ALA A 7 4.59 17.49 51.07
C ALA A 7 4.37 18.44 49.86
N ALA A 8 4.47 19.76 50.09
CA ALA A 8 4.32 20.76 49.02
C ALA A 8 5.48 20.74 48.02
N LEU A 9 6.70 20.40 48.46
CA LEU A 9 7.87 20.35 47.58
C LEU A 9 7.87 19.10 46.68
N LEU A 10 7.34 17.97 47.16
CA LEU A 10 7.20 16.76 46.34
C LEU A 10 6.11 16.91 45.26
N LEU A 11 5.00 17.59 45.57
CA LEU A 11 3.93 17.82 44.60
C LEU A 11 4.35 18.74 43.45
N ALA A 12 5.23 19.71 43.71
CA ALA A 12 5.75 20.63 42.69
C ALA A 12 6.73 19.96 41.72
N VAL A 13 7.49 18.95 42.15
CA VAL A 13 8.43 18.21 41.29
C VAL A 13 7.71 17.20 40.40
N VAL A 14 6.63 16.57 40.88
CA VAL A 14 5.81 15.67 40.07
C VAL A 14 4.94 16.46 39.05
N ALA A 15 4.56 17.70 39.37
CA ALA A 15 3.82 18.58 38.46
C ALA A 15 4.68 19.17 37.31
N GLN A 16 6.02 19.13 37.41
CA GLN A 16 6.94 19.53 36.33
C GLN A 16 7.45 18.34 35.51
N ALA A 17 7.07 17.11 35.86
CA ALA A 17 7.47 15.88 35.17
C ALA A 17 6.54 15.50 34.00
N CYS A 18 5.58 16.33 33.65
CA CYS A 18 4.68 16.09 32.52
C CYS A 18 4.82 17.22 31.49
N THR A 19 5.01 16.80 30.24
CA THR A 19 5.16 17.58 29.00
C THR A 19 6.54 18.20 28.76
N TYR A 20 7.59 17.36 28.74
CA TYR A 20 8.69 17.67 27.83
C TYR A 20 8.16 17.47 26.41
N ASP A 21 7.92 18.57 25.71
CA ASP A 21 7.57 18.54 24.29
C ASP A 21 8.88 18.42 23.51
N GLU A 22 9.09 17.26 22.87
CA GLU A 22 10.35 16.96 22.20
C GLU A 22 10.55 17.80 20.92
N HIS A 23 9.57 18.62 20.50
CA HIS A 23 9.60 19.40 19.26
C HIS A 23 10.19 18.59 18.09
N LEU A 24 9.78 17.32 17.99
CA LEU A 24 10.32 16.44 16.98
C LEU A 24 9.92 17.00 15.60
N PRO A 25 10.78 16.94 14.58
CA PRO A 25 10.40 17.34 13.24
C PRO A 25 9.44 16.34 12.56
N GLN A 26 9.18 15.19 13.18
CA GLN A 26 8.45 14.07 12.57
C GLN A 26 6.94 14.14 12.82
N VAL A 27 6.12 14.09 11.77
CA VAL A 27 4.65 14.09 11.90
C VAL A 27 4.05 12.85 11.23
N ASP A 28 2.88 12.44 11.70
CA ASP A 28 2.06 11.46 11.01
C ASP A 28 1.10 12.19 10.07
N ILE A 29 1.17 11.87 8.78
CA ILE A 29 0.33 12.50 7.77
C ILE A 29 -0.79 11.53 7.43
N LYS A 30 -2.03 12.00 7.52
CA LYS A 30 -3.23 11.23 7.24
C LYS A 30 -4.01 11.85 6.10
N GLY A 31 -4.66 11.01 5.31
CA GLY A 31 -5.46 11.45 4.20
C GLY A 31 -6.28 10.30 3.62
N THR A 32 -6.92 10.61 2.51
CA THR A 32 -7.69 9.66 1.70
C THR A 32 -7.11 9.66 0.30
N VAL A 33 -6.94 8.48 -0.30
CA VAL A 33 -6.70 8.36 -1.73
C VAL A 33 -8.03 8.07 -2.42
N ILE A 34 -8.27 8.67 -3.57
CA ILE A 34 -9.36 8.33 -4.48
C ILE A 34 -8.72 7.76 -5.75
N VAL A 35 -9.03 6.51 -5.99
CA VAL A 35 -8.61 5.73 -7.15
C VAL A 35 -9.83 5.62 -8.08
N PRO A 36 -9.69 5.96 -9.37
CA PRO A 36 -10.82 6.05 -10.27
C PRO A 36 -11.37 4.65 -10.56
N ARG A 37 -12.66 4.55 -10.87
CA ARG A 37 -13.33 3.29 -11.24
C ARG A 37 -12.55 2.50 -12.29
N ALA A 38 -11.93 3.20 -13.25
CA ALA A 38 -11.14 2.60 -14.33
C ALA A 38 -9.99 1.71 -13.81
N ALA A 39 -9.34 2.08 -12.71
CA ALA A 39 -8.28 1.28 -12.10
C ALA A 39 -8.81 -0.05 -11.55
N ALA A 40 -10.03 -0.02 -11.02
CA ALA A 40 -10.78 -1.18 -10.52
C ALA A 40 -11.56 -1.92 -11.61
N THR A 41 -11.37 -1.58 -12.89
CA THR A 41 -12.13 -2.15 -14.01
C THR A 41 -11.21 -2.96 -14.91
N ARG A 42 -11.64 -4.15 -15.31
CA ARG A 42 -10.95 -5.00 -16.29
C ARG A 42 -11.95 -5.61 -17.26
N VAL A 43 -11.50 -5.84 -18.49
CA VAL A 43 -12.24 -6.64 -19.48
C VAL A 43 -11.72 -8.06 -19.40
N ILE A 44 -12.61 -9.00 -19.08
CA ILE A 44 -12.28 -10.40 -18.89
C ILE A 44 -12.97 -11.18 -20.00
N LEU A 45 -12.21 -12.01 -20.70
CA LEU A 45 -12.74 -12.94 -21.68
C LEU A 45 -13.22 -14.19 -20.94
N ASP A 46 -14.52 -14.48 -21.01
CA ASP A 46 -15.03 -15.76 -20.54
C ASP A 46 -14.64 -16.84 -21.54
N ASP A 47 -13.68 -17.69 -21.18
CA ASP A 47 -13.16 -18.77 -22.02
C ASP A 47 -14.23 -19.79 -22.45
N ARG A 48 -15.34 -19.92 -21.69
CA ARG A 48 -16.43 -20.84 -22.00
C ARG A 48 -17.39 -20.27 -23.03
N THR A 49 -17.67 -18.97 -22.96
CA THR A 49 -18.64 -18.31 -23.86
C THR A 49 -17.98 -17.54 -25.00
N GLY A 50 -16.69 -17.23 -24.88
CA GLY A 50 -15.93 -16.35 -25.77
C GLY A 50 -16.40 -14.90 -25.71
N VAL A 51 -17.11 -14.50 -24.66
CA VAL A 51 -17.68 -13.16 -24.51
C VAL A 51 -16.79 -12.35 -23.57
N GLU A 52 -16.41 -11.16 -24.01
CA GLU A 52 -15.76 -10.17 -23.16
C GLU A 52 -16.80 -9.50 -22.25
N ALA A 53 -16.51 -9.48 -20.95
CA ALA A 53 -17.30 -8.78 -19.95
C ALA A 53 -16.44 -7.78 -19.19
N GLU A 54 -16.97 -6.57 -19.00
CA GLU A 54 -16.37 -5.60 -18.09
C GLU A 54 -16.73 -5.97 -16.65
N VAL A 55 -15.71 -6.15 -15.81
CA VAL A 55 -15.85 -6.44 -14.39
C VAL A 55 -15.23 -5.30 -13.59
N VAL A 56 -15.97 -4.82 -12.60
CA VAL A 56 -15.52 -3.78 -11.68
C VAL A 56 -15.38 -4.39 -10.29
N ASP A 57 -14.16 -4.35 -9.75
CA ASP A 57 -13.82 -4.95 -8.47
C ASP A 57 -12.63 -4.23 -7.82
N ALA A 58 -12.74 -3.86 -6.55
CA ALA A 58 -11.67 -3.20 -5.81
C ALA A 58 -10.40 -4.07 -5.70
N ARG A 59 -10.52 -5.39 -5.86
CA ARG A 59 -9.38 -6.33 -5.86
C ARG A 59 -8.45 -6.12 -7.05
N PHE A 60 -8.89 -5.45 -8.13
CA PHE A 60 -8.01 -5.04 -9.22
C PHE A 60 -7.11 -3.83 -8.88
N ILE A 61 -7.39 -3.12 -7.79
CA ILE A 61 -6.55 -2.01 -7.32
C ILE A 61 -5.33 -2.62 -6.62
N GLY A 62 -4.15 -2.42 -7.20
CA GLY A 62 -2.91 -2.87 -6.59
C GLY A 62 -2.48 -2.05 -5.37
N PRO A 63 -1.21 -2.18 -4.95
CA PRO A 63 -0.66 -1.33 -3.92
C PRO A 63 -0.62 0.13 -4.38
N VAL A 64 -0.97 1.04 -3.47
CA VAL A 64 -0.86 2.49 -3.71
C VAL A 64 0.29 3.04 -2.89
N TYR A 65 1.35 3.49 -3.56
CA TYR A 65 2.55 4.03 -2.93
C TYR A 65 2.46 5.55 -2.79
N LEU A 66 2.78 6.06 -1.60
CA LEU A 66 2.64 7.46 -1.22
C LEU A 66 3.95 7.97 -0.62
N GLY A 67 4.41 9.14 -1.07
CA GLY A 67 5.60 9.80 -0.54
C GLY A 67 5.41 11.29 -0.31
N ALA A 68 6.13 11.82 0.68
CA ALA A 68 6.25 13.25 0.91
C ALA A 68 7.59 13.75 0.34
N TYR A 69 7.54 14.66 -0.63
CA TYR A 69 8.71 15.14 -1.38
C TYR A 69 8.90 16.65 -1.23
N SER A 70 10.12 17.12 -1.45
CA SER A 70 10.41 18.57 -1.44
C SER A 70 9.76 19.32 -2.60
N ASP A 71 9.63 18.66 -3.74
CA ASP A 71 9.02 19.25 -4.95
C ASP A 71 8.54 18.16 -5.91
N ILE A 72 7.59 18.52 -6.77
CA ILE A 72 7.02 17.71 -7.85
C ILE A 72 7.17 18.48 -9.16
N ARG A 73 7.71 17.79 -10.17
CA ARG A 73 8.05 18.29 -11.49
C ARG A 73 7.04 17.78 -12.51
N PHE A 74 6.77 18.61 -13.52
CA PHE A 74 5.78 18.34 -14.58
C PHE A 74 6.42 18.34 -15.97
N ASP A 75 7.75 18.48 -16.03
CA ASP A 75 8.52 18.75 -17.24
C ASP A 75 9.51 17.62 -17.60
N LEU A 76 9.59 16.56 -16.79
CA LEU A 76 10.54 15.46 -16.96
C LEU A 76 9.92 14.21 -17.59
N GLU A 77 8.69 13.88 -17.21
CA GLU A 77 7.95 12.70 -17.63
C GLU A 77 6.60 13.13 -18.21
N ASN A 78 5.86 12.19 -18.81
CA ASN A 78 4.49 12.42 -19.30
C ASN A 78 3.47 12.60 -18.16
N TYR A 79 3.90 12.44 -16.91
CA TYR A 79 3.09 12.58 -15.70
C TYR A 79 3.86 13.38 -14.64
N PRO A 80 3.18 13.95 -13.63
CA PRO A 80 3.84 14.63 -12.51
C PRO A 80 4.71 13.64 -11.74
N HIS A 81 5.98 13.98 -11.53
CA HIS A 81 6.95 13.10 -10.87
C HIS A 81 7.76 13.87 -9.82
N PRO A 82 8.19 13.26 -8.71
CA PRO A 82 9.01 13.95 -7.73
C PRO A 82 10.31 14.52 -8.31
N ALA A 83 10.81 15.59 -7.72
CA ALA A 83 12.09 16.13 -8.12
C ALA A 83 13.21 15.09 -7.94
N THR A 84 13.99 14.90 -9.01
CA THR A 84 15.09 13.93 -9.07
C THR A 84 16.44 14.61 -8.90
N GLY A 85 17.41 13.82 -8.45
CA GLY A 85 18.82 14.16 -8.57
C GLY A 85 19.28 14.32 -10.02
N PRO A 86 20.55 14.69 -10.25
CA PRO A 86 21.08 14.86 -11.61
C PRO A 86 20.98 13.55 -12.42
N ILE A 87 20.63 13.69 -13.70
CA ILE A 87 20.63 12.58 -14.67
C ILE A 87 22.07 12.20 -14.97
N ILE A 88 22.45 10.94 -14.72
CA ILE A 88 23.79 10.41 -14.99
C ILE A 88 23.66 9.22 -15.93
N GLY A 89 24.29 9.29 -17.11
CA GLY A 89 24.28 8.16 -18.06
C GLY A 89 22.95 7.91 -18.77
N GLY A 90 21.98 8.83 -18.67
CA GLY A 90 20.64 8.69 -19.28
C GLY A 90 19.58 8.15 -18.33
N GLU A 91 19.96 7.75 -17.12
CA GLU A 91 19.04 7.35 -16.06
C GLU A 91 18.68 8.55 -15.19
N LEU A 92 17.40 8.65 -14.82
CA LEU A 92 16.94 9.67 -13.88
C LEU A 92 17.62 9.46 -12.52
N GLY A 93 18.00 10.56 -11.88
CA GLY A 93 18.58 10.50 -10.53
C GLY A 93 17.53 10.13 -9.49
N ASN A 94 18.00 9.74 -8.30
CA ASN A 94 17.14 9.35 -7.20
C ASN A 94 16.20 10.50 -6.77
N THR A 95 15.01 10.15 -6.32
CA THR A 95 14.17 11.00 -5.50
C THR A 95 14.45 10.70 -4.01
N TYR A 96 14.16 11.68 -3.15
CA TYR A 96 14.41 11.57 -1.71
C TYR A 96 13.14 11.92 -0.93
N PRO A 97 12.23 10.95 -0.72
CA PRO A 97 11.05 11.18 0.11
C PRO A 97 11.47 11.44 1.57
N TYR A 98 10.82 12.40 2.22
CA TYR A 98 10.96 12.67 3.66
C TYR A 98 10.29 11.63 4.55
N GLY A 99 9.45 10.81 3.93
CA GLY A 99 8.71 9.69 4.50
C GLY A 99 7.73 9.17 3.45
N GLY A 100 7.15 8.01 3.72
CA GLY A 100 6.21 7.39 2.81
C GLY A 100 5.29 6.42 3.51
N GLY A 101 4.33 5.93 2.75
CA GLY A 101 3.34 4.95 3.18
C GLY A 101 2.78 4.22 1.97
N THR A 102 1.89 3.28 2.25
CA THR A 102 1.23 2.50 1.21
C THR A 102 -0.19 2.15 1.65
N VAL A 103 -1.10 2.01 0.69
CA VAL A 103 -2.40 1.36 0.89
C VAL A 103 -2.33 -0.01 0.24
N GLY A 104 -2.37 -1.05 1.06
CA GLY A 104 -2.04 -2.40 0.66
C GLY A 104 -0.52 -2.63 0.57
N VAL A 105 -0.10 -3.82 0.95
CA VAL A 105 1.25 -4.37 0.68
C VAL A 105 1.12 -5.76 0.11
N PHE A 106 2.13 -6.24 -0.61
CA PHE A 106 2.16 -7.65 -0.97
C PHE A 106 2.26 -8.52 0.28
N ASP A 107 1.49 -9.59 0.27
CA ASP A 107 1.56 -10.63 1.28
C ASP A 107 1.46 -12.01 0.62
N PHE A 108 2.07 -13.00 1.27
CA PHE A 108 2.13 -14.35 0.71
C PHE A 108 0.97 -15.19 1.25
N ALA A 109 0.01 -15.51 0.38
CA ALA A 109 -1.16 -16.30 0.74
C ALA A 109 -0.92 -17.82 0.66
N CYS A 110 0.15 -18.29 1.32
CA CYS A 110 0.41 -19.71 1.63
C CYS A 110 0.64 -20.67 0.44
N TYR A 111 0.46 -20.22 -0.80
CA TYR A 111 0.71 -20.98 -2.02
C TYR A 111 1.65 -20.21 -2.94
N THR A 112 2.62 -20.91 -3.54
CA THR A 112 3.56 -20.32 -4.50
C THR A 112 2.87 -19.69 -5.73
N SER A 113 1.68 -20.17 -6.09
CA SER A 113 0.82 -19.58 -7.13
C SER A 113 0.27 -18.19 -6.79
N THR A 114 0.28 -17.80 -5.51
CA THR A 114 -0.16 -16.47 -5.03
C THR A 114 0.99 -15.47 -4.87
N LEU A 115 2.23 -15.91 -5.11
CA LEU A 115 3.43 -15.10 -5.02
C LEU A 115 3.27 -13.83 -5.87
N CYS A 116 3.44 -12.66 -5.25
CA CYS A 116 3.29 -11.37 -5.93
C CYS A 116 1.90 -11.12 -6.54
N LYS A 117 0.85 -11.82 -6.11
CA LYS A 117 -0.53 -11.63 -6.61
C LYS A 117 -1.51 -11.17 -5.55
N VAL A 118 -1.14 -11.22 -4.27
CA VAL A 118 -2.02 -10.91 -3.16
C VAL A 118 -1.57 -9.62 -2.49
N VAL A 119 -2.49 -8.66 -2.42
CA VAL A 119 -2.33 -7.38 -1.74
C VAL A 119 -3.24 -7.37 -0.52
N THR A 120 -2.71 -6.94 0.63
CA THR A 120 -3.49 -6.82 1.87
C THR A 120 -4.69 -5.89 1.72
N GLY A 121 -5.74 -6.10 2.51
CA GLY A 121 -6.91 -5.22 2.48
C GLY A 121 -7.83 -5.41 1.27
N ARG A 122 -7.64 -6.47 0.47
CA ARG A 122 -8.44 -6.77 -0.74
C ARG A 122 -9.43 -7.92 -0.57
N TYR A 123 -9.17 -8.84 0.35
CA TYR A 123 -9.96 -10.05 0.52
C TYR A 123 -10.56 -10.10 1.92
N SER A 124 -11.87 -10.33 2.01
CA SER A 124 -12.58 -10.46 3.29
C SER A 124 -12.21 -11.78 3.99
N ASP A 125 -12.11 -12.86 3.21
CA ASP A 125 -11.92 -14.22 3.68
C ASP A 125 -11.37 -15.11 2.54
N PHE A 126 -11.04 -16.36 2.86
CA PHE A 126 -10.54 -17.34 1.90
C PHE A 126 -11.51 -17.62 0.74
N SER A 127 -12.82 -17.63 0.98
CA SER A 127 -13.81 -17.89 -0.07
C SER A 127 -13.84 -16.74 -1.06
N SER A 128 -13.80 -15.50 -0.58
CA SER A 128 -13.69 -14.29 -1.40
C SER A 128 -12.44 -14.32 -2.28
N MET A 129 -11.30 -14.73 -1.73
CA MET A 129 -10.05 -14.85 -2.48
C MET A 129 -10.13 -15.96 -3.54
N LEU A 130 -10.57 -17.17 -3.19
CA LEU A 130 -10.72 -18.28 -4.14
C LEU A 130 -11.69 -17.94 -5.27
N ASP A 131 -12.82 -17.31 -4.95
CA ASP A 131 -13.80 -16.86 -5.93
C ASP A 131 -13.22 -15.83 -6.90
N PHE A 132 -12.43 -14.87 -6.40
CA PHE A 132 -11.76 -13.90 -7.25
C PHE A 132 -10.79 -14.55 -8.24
N PHE A 133 -9.89 -15.40 -7.75
CA PHE A 133 -8.89 -16.04 -8.61
C PHE A 133 -9.53 -17.02 -9.60
N SER A 134 -10.45 -17.88 -9.17
CA SER A 134 -11.04 -18.90 -10.04
C SER A 134 -12.16 -18.37 -10.95
N ASN A 135 -13.04 -17.49 -10.45
CA ASN A 135 -14.24 -17.08 -11.18
C ASN A 135 -14.17 -15.67 -11.76
N THR A 136 -13.37 -14.77 -11.18
CA THR A 136 -13.16 -13.43 -11.74
C THR A 136 -11.96 -13.43 -12.69
N LEU A 137 -10.78 -13.84 -12.23
CA LEU A 137 -9.55 -13.80 -13.03
C LEU A 137 -9.39 -14.95 -14.03
N ASP A 138 -10.13 -16.05 -13.85
CA ASP A 138 -9.88 -17.34 -14.53
C ASP A 138 -8.43 -17.82 -14.38
N GLN A 139 -7.84 -17.53 -13.21
CA GLN A 139 -6.48 -17.89 -12.81
C GLN A 139 -6.53 -18.58 -11.44
N PRO A 140 -7.03 -19.83 -11.38
CA PRO A 140 -7.23 -20.52 -10.11
C PRO A 140 -5.94 -20.66 -9.32
N ILE A 141 -6.04 -20.53 -8.00
CA ILE A 141 -4.94 -20.83 -7.08
C ILE A 141 -4.69 -22.34 -7.11
N VAL A 142 -3.43 -22.73 -7.34
CA VAL A 142 -3.02 -24.14 -7.39
C VAL A 142 -2.03 -24.48 -6.30
N ASP A 143 -2.08 -25.72 -5.83
CA ASP A 143 -1.11 -26.29 -4.90
C ASP A 143 0.22 -26.67 -5.60
N GLU A 144 1.16 -27.19 -4.81
CA GLU A 144 2.49 -27.61 -5.27
C GLU A 144 2.45 -28.80 -6.26
N GLN A 145 1.30 -29.47 -6.40
CA GLN A 145 1.08 -30.53 -7.39
C GLN A 145 0.37 -29.99 -8.65
N GLY A 146 0.05 -28.70 -8.69
CA GLY A 146 -0.70 -28.06 -9.76
C GLY A 146 -2.20 -28.35 -9.72
N ALA A 147 -2.72 -28.86 -8.61
CA ALA A 147 -4.16 -29.06 -8.42
C ALA A 147 -4.80 -27.78 -7.88
N GLU A 148 -5.98 -27.44 -8.39
CA GLU A 148 -6.72 -26.25 -7.95
C GLU A 148 -7.16 -26.39 -6.48
N VAL A 149 -6.93 -25.32 -5.72
CA VAL A 149 -7.36 -25.14 -4.34
C VAL A 149 -8.81 -24.65 -4.35
N GLN A 150 -9.78 -25.56 -4.20
CA GLN A 150 -11.21 -25.20 -4.29
C GLN A 150 -11.90 -24.99 -2.93
N SER A 151 -11.23 -25.29 -1.82
CA SER A 151 -11.84 -25.29 -0.49
C SER A 151 -11.19 -24.27 0.45
N PRO A 152 -11.97 -23.35 1.04
CA PRO A 152 -11.50 -22.45 2.10
C PRO A 152 -10.85 -23.18 3.28
N ASP A 153 -11.40 -24.34 3.68
CA ASP A 153 -10.86 -25.11 4.80
C ASP A 153 -9.52 -25.77 4.44
N TYR A 154 -9.35 -26.17 3.17
CA TYR A 154 -8.07 -26.70 2.70
C TYR A 154 -7.02 -25.60 2.66
N PHE A 155 -7.37 -24.43 2.12
CA PHE A 155 -6.51 -23.24 2.11
C PHE A 155 -6.04 -22.88 3.52
N ARG A 156 -7.00 -22.73 4.46
CA ARG A 156 -6.72 -22.41 5.87
C ARG A 156 -5.75 -23.42 6.48
N THR A 157 -6.01 -24.71 6.29
CA THR A 157 -5.16 -25.78 6.83
C THR A 157 -3.73 -25.65 6.31
N SER A 158 -3.55 -25.41 5.00
CA SER A 158 -2.24 -25.21 4.41
C SER A 158 -1.52 -23.98 4.98
N CYS A 159 -2.21 -22.87 5.21
CA CYS A 159 -1.63 -21.70 5.86
C CYS A 159 -1.16 -21.98 7.28
N TYR A 160 -2.01 -22.63 8.09
CA TYR A 160 -1.70 -22.91 9.48
C TYR A 160 -0.54 -23.90 9.61
N ASP A 161 -0.48 -24.89 8.73
CA ASP A 161 0.61 -25.86 8.70
C ASP A 161 1.95 -25.20 8.30
N LEU A 162 1.91 -24.25 7.37
CA LEU A 162 3.11 -23.60 6.84
C LEU A 162 3.70 -22.56 7.81
N PHE A 163 2.85 -21.73 8.41
CA PHE A 163 3.27 -20.58 9.21
C PHE A 163 3.03 -20.74 10.72
N GLU A 164 2.44 -21.86 11.14
CA GLU A 164 2.04 -22.12 12.52
C GLU A 164 1.02 -21.10 13.06
N TYR A 165 0.22 -20.49 12.18
CA TYR A 165 -0.88 -19.62 12.58
C TYR A 165 -1.98 -20.40 13.31
N THR A 166 -2.66 -19.70 14.21
CA THR A 166 -3.69 -20.24 15.09
C THR A 166 -5.08 -19.70 14.79
N GLU A 167 -5.18 -18.55 14.14
CA GLU A 167 -6.44 -17.92 13.75
C GLU A 167 -6.34 -17.10 12.46
N ASP A 168 -7.47 -16.90 11.77
CA ASP A 168 -7.53 -16.15 10.50
C ASP A 168 -7.11 -14.67 10.69
N ALA A 169 -7.25 -14.13 11.90
CA ALA A 169 -6.85 -12.75 12.22
C ALA A 169 -5.33 -12.52 12.21
N GLU A 170 -4.51 -13.58 12.19
CA GLU A 170 -3.05 -13.48 12.05
C GLU A 170 -2.61 -13.36 10.58
N LEU A 171 -3.52 -13.56 9.62
CA LEU A 171 -3.27 -13.52 8.19
C LEU A 171 -3.56 -12.11 7.64
N LEU A 172 -2.51 -11.31 7.39
CA LEU A 172 -2.65 -9.92 6.99
C LEU A 172 -3.34 -9.73 5.62
N PHE A 173 -3.25 -10.73 4.73
CA PHE A 173 -3.98 -10.72 3.46
C PHE A 173 -5.50 -10.86 3.60
N LEU A 174 -5.99 -11.33 4.76
CA LEU A 174 -7.42 -11.39 5.08
C LEU A 174 -7.82 -10.21 5.94
N ALA A 175 -8.57 -9.29 5.34
CA ALA A 175 -8.97 -8.05 5.99
C ALA A 175 -10.22 -8.21 6.87
N GLY A 176 -11.02 -9.26 6.65
CA GLY A 176 -12.39 -9.34 7.16
C GLY A 176 -13.35 -8.44 6.37
N GLU A 177 -14.65 -8.55 6.63
CA GLU A 177 -15.68 -7.77 5.92
C GLU A 177 -15.51 -6.25 6.11
N ASP A 178 -15.13 -5.83 7.33
CA ASP A 178 -15.00 -4.41 7.69
C ASP A 178 -13.60 -3.83 7.41
N GLY A 179 -12.60 -4.68 7.15
CA GLY A 179 -11.20 -4.28 7.01
C GLY A 179 -10.73 -4.05 5.58
N LEU A 180 -11.60 -4.17 4.58
CA LEU A 180 -11.25 -3.85 3.20
C LEU A 180 -10.82 -2.38 3.07
N ASP A 181 -9.66 -2.15 2.44
CA ASP A 181 -9.04 -0.82 2.32
C ASP A 181 -9.92 0.11 1.47
N PHE A 182 -10.33 -0.36 0.30
CA PHE A 182 -11.03 0.43 -0.71
C PHE A 182 -12.54 0.23 -0.65
N LYS A 183 -13.26 1.36 -0.63
CA LYS A 183 -14.73 1.39 -0.65
C LYS A 183 -15.22 2.25 -1.81
N GLU A 184 -16.24 1.79 -2.52
CA GLU A 184 -16.85 2.57 -3.61
C GLU A 184 -17.58 3.78 -3.02
N ASN A 185 -17.26 4.98 -3.53
CA ASN A 185 -17.85 6.24 -3.12
C ASN A 185 -19.09 6.58 -3.98
N ALA A 186 -19.71 7.75 -3.71
CA ALA A 186 -20.94 8.16 -4.40
C ALA A 186 -20.75 8.44 -5.90
N ASP A 187 -19.53 8.74 -6.33
CA ASP A 187 -19.18 9.02 -7.73
C ASP A 187 -18.81 7.73 -8.49
N GLY A 188 -18.77 6.58 -7.81
CA GLY A 188 -18.43 5.27 -8.38
C GLY A 188 -16.93 4.99 -8.44
N ASP A 189 -16.11 5.87 -7.86
CA ASP A 189 -14.67 5.70 -7.65
C ASP A 189 -14.41 5.00 -6.31
N PHE A 190 -13.16 4.62 -6.04
CA PHE A 190 -12.78 3.88 -4.84
C PHE A 190 -11.92 4.74 -3.91
N GLU A 191 -12.29 4.81 -2.64
CA GLU A 191 -11.55 5.57 -1.63
C GLU A 191 -10.94 4.67 -0.55
N ALA A 192 -9.74 5.04 -0.10
CA ALA A 192 -9.07 4.38 1.03
C ALA A 192 -8.35 5.40 1.92
N GLU A 193 -8.37 5.18 3.23
CA GLU A 193 -7.59 5.97 4.17
C GLU A 193 -6.12 5.53 4.17
N PHE A 194 -5.21 6.48 4.35
CA PHE A 194 -3.79 6.18 4.52
C PHE A 194 -3.19 6.93 5.69
N THR A 195 -2.08 6.39 6.21
CA THR A 195 -1.21 7.10 7.14
C THR A 195 0.24 6.93 6.73
N MET A 196 0.95 8.04 6.52
CA MET A 196 2.41 8.05 6.43
C MET A 196 2.97 8.35 7.82
N TRP A 197 3.58 7.34 8.42
CA TRP A 197 4.09 7.42 9.78
C TRP A 197 5.44 8.13 9.84
N ARG A 198 5.61 9.03 10.82
CA ARG A 198 6.90 9.65 11.19
C ARG A 198 7.62 10.35 10.04
N VAL A 199 6.88 11.03 9.17
CA VAL A 199 7.43 11.82 8.07
C VAL A 199 8.21 13.00 8.61
N ASN A 200 9.45 13.21 8.16
CA ASN A 200 10.23 14.39 8.54
C ASN A 200 9.61 15.64 7.89
N TYR A 201 8.90 16.45 8.66
CA TYR A 201 8.17 17.59 8.14
C TYR A 201 9.10 18.65 7.59
N HIS A 202 8.79 19.15 6.39
CA HIS A 202 9.38 20.33 5.83
C HIS A 202 8.28 21.24 5.27
N PRO A 203 8.30 22.56 5.56
CA PRO A 203 7.32 23.49 5.00
C PRO A 203 7.32 23.46 3.47
N GLY A 204 6.13 23.45 2.88
CA GLY A 204 5.94 23.40 1.42
C GLY A 204 6.22 22.04 0.79
N MET A 205 6.43 20.98 1.58
CA MET A 205 6.56 19.63 1.02
C MET A 205 5.24 19.18 0.38
N LYS A 206 5.36 18.34 -0.65
CA LYS A 206 4.25 17.88 -1.47
C LYS A 206 4.05 16.39 -1.26
N VAL A 207 2.80 15.98 -1.03
CA VAL A 207 2.41 14.58 -1.00
C VAL A 207 1.99 14.17 -2.40
N TRP A 208 2.60 13.10 -2.88
CA TRP A 208 2.38 12.54 -4.21
C TRP A 208 2.45 11.01 -4.13
N GLY A 209 1.81 10.32 -5.06
CA GLY A 209 1.82 8.88 -5.10
C GLY A 209 1.40 8.33 -6.45
N TRP A 210 1.49 7.01 -6.54
CA TRP A 210 1.15 6.22 -7.71
C TRP A 210 0.64 4.83 -7.28
N MET A 211 -0.12 4.19 -8.15
CA MET A 211 -0.71 2.86 -7.94
C MET A 211 -0.17 1.93 -9.01
N ASP A 212 0.40 0.81 -8.58
CA ASP A 212 0.83 -0.27 -9.48
C ASP A 212 -0.39 -1.09 -9.89
N ALA A 213 -0.75 -1.02 -11.16
CA ALA A 213 -1.87 -1.76 -11.71
C ALA A 213 -1.42 -3.17 -12.12
N PRO A 214 -2.21 -4.21 -11.82
CA PRO A 214 -1.87 -5.55 -12.27
C PRO A 214 -1.95 -5.65 -13.79
N ASP A 215 -1.04 -6.42 -14.37
CA ASP A 215 -1.02 -6.78 -15.79
C ASP A 215 -2.09 -7.85 -16.13
N GLY A 216 -2.05 -8.37 -17.35
CA GLY A 216 -3.00 -9.40 -17.81
C GLY A 216 -2.90 -10.75 -17.07
N ASN A 217 -1.74 -11.07 -16.48
CA ASN A 217 -1.52 -12.25 -15.65
C ASN A 217 -1.73 -11.96 -14.16
N PHE A 218 -2.27 -10.78 -13.84
CA PHE A 218 -2.42 -10.31 -12.46
C PHE A 218 -1.09 -10.24 -11.69
N ASP A 219 -0.02 -9.95 -12.42
CA ASP A 219 1.31 -9.68 -11.87
C ASP A 219 1.51 -8.17 -11.71
N PHE A 220 2.34 -7.79 -10.73
CA PHE A 220 2.59 -6.40 -10.36
C PHE A 220 4.06 -6.05 -10.58
N THR A 221 4.33 -4.90 -11.20
CA THR A 221 5.70 -4.49 -11.57
C THR A 221 6.57 -4.20 -10.35
N THR A 222 5.94 -3.85 -9.23
CA THR A 222 6.62 -3.50 -7.98
C THR A 222 6.99 -4.67 -7.10
N CYS A 223 6.53 -5.89 -7.43
CA CYS A 223 6.84 -7.07 -6.65
C CYS A 223 8.10 -7.78 -7.17
N ASP A 224 9.03 -8.06 -6.25
CA ASP A 224 10.18 -8.93 -6.49
C ASP A 224 9.90 -10.33 -5.93
N PRO A 225 9.65 -11.34 -6.79
CA PRO A 225 9.40 -12.71 -6.33
C PRO A 225 10.64 -13.39 -5.73
N SER A 226 11.84 -12.82 -5.94
CA SER A 226 13.10 -13.35 -5.42
C SER A 226 13.49 -12.80 -4.05
N ASN A 227 12.76 -11.79 -3.57
CA ASN A 227 12.98 -11.14 -2.28
C ASN A 227 11.91 -11.56 -1.24
N GLY A 228 12.14 -11.27 0.03
CA GLY A 228 11.24 -11.62 1.14
C GLY A 228 11.78 -12.75 2.02
N GLN A 229 10.90 -13.33 2.84
CA GLN A 229 11.26 -14.44 3.72
C GLN A 229 11.44 -15.72 2.91
N GLN A 230 12.54 -16.43 3.17
CA GLN A 230 12.82 -17.74 2.58
C GLN A 230 12.28 -18.85 3.48
N PHE A 231 11.47 -19.73 2.89
CA PHE A 231 10.97 -20.94 3.52
C PHE A 231 11.68 -22.15 2.95
N ASN A 232 12.18 -23.00 3.84
CA ASN A 232 12.79 -24.28 3.51
C ASN A 232 12.15 -25.34 4.39
N GLN A 233 11.00 -25.87 3.96
CA GLN A 233 10.27 -26.89 4.72
C GLN A 233 10.15 -28.18 3.88
N TYR A 234 10.67 -29.27 4.44
CA TYR A 234 10.75 -30.58 3.77
C TYR A 234 11.43 -30.52 2.39
N SER A 235 10.66 -30.67 1.32
CA SER A 235 11.10 -30.66 -0.08
C SER A 235 10.74 -29.36 -0.83
N ALA A 236 10.07 -28.42 -0.17
CA ALA A 236 9.69 -27.13 -0.75
C ALA A 236 10.68 -26.04 -0.29
N SER A 237 11.22 -25.32 -1.26
CA SER A 237 12.05 -24.13 -1.04
C SER A 237 11.48 -23.01 -1.89
N PHE A 238 11.00 -21.96 -1.25
CA PHE A 238 10.44 -20.81 -1.93
C PHE A 238 10.71 -19.53 -1.15
N THR A 239 10.57 -18.40 -1.85
CA THR A 239 10.61 -17.07 -1.25
C THR A 239 9.20 -16.49 -1.32
N THR A 240 8.81 -15.73 -0.30
CA THR A 240 7.46 -15.17 -0.16
C THR A 240 7.16 -13.99 -1.09
N GLY A 241 8.18 -13.44 -1.76
CA GLY A 241 8.03 -12.24 -2.56
C GLY A 241 7.90 -11.01 -1.68
N SER A 242 8.29 -9.85 -2.19
CA SER A 242 8.07 -8.57 -1.50
C SER A 242 8.19 -7.41 -2.46
N SER A 243 7.64 -6.25 -2.08
CA SER A 243 7.87 -5.00 -2.80
C SER A 243 9.38 -4.71 -2.94
N HIS A 244 9.78 -4.13 -4.07
CA HIS A 244 11.10 -3.50 -4.16
C HIS A 244 11.28 -2.44 -3.05
N ILE A 245 12.51 -2.30 -2.53
CA ILE A 245 12.76 -1.46 -1.35
C ILE A 245 12.83 0.04 -1.66
N ASP A 246 12.92 0.40 -2.93
CA ASP A 246 13.29 1.71 -3.43
C ASP A 246 12.23 2.30 -4.38
N LEU A 247 11.00 1.76 -4.33
CA LEU A 247 9.85 2.19 -5.15
C LEU A 247 9.60 3.70 -5.08
N LEU A 248 9.69 4.29 -3.88
CA LEU A 248 9.50 5.72 -3.69
C LEU A 248 10.73 6.56 -4.02
N ASN A 249 11.91 5.93 -4.13
CA ASN A 249 13.19 6.57 -4.51
C ASN A 249 13.42 6.55 -6.02
N PHE A 250 12.88 5.57 -6.73
CA PHE A 250 12.98 5.43 -8.18
C PHE A 250 11.63 5.12 -8.84
N PRO A 251 10.59 5.95 -8.66
CA PRO A 251 9.26 5.63 -9.17
C PRO A 251 9.26 5.39 -10.69
N SER A 252 10.01 6.17 -11.48
CA SER A 252 10.13 5.97 -12.94
C SER A 252 10.62 4.59 -13.38
N ASN A 253 11.29 3.82 -12.51
CA ASN A 253 11.74 2.46 -12.85
C ASN A 253 10.60 1.43 -12.79
N TYR A 254 9.55 1.73 -12.04
CA TYR A 254 8.48 0.80 -11.73
C TYR A 254 7.15 1.23 -12.33
N ILE A 255 6.91 2.54 -12.45
CA ILE A 255 5.71 3.05 -13.09
C ILE A 255 5.68 2.63 -14.57
N ASP A 256 4.69 1.85 -14.93
CA ASP A 256 4.49 1.31 -16.27
C ASP A 256 3.10 1.62 -16.85
N ILE A 257 2.90 1.20 -18.10
CA ILE A 257 1.65 1.42 -18.81
C ILE A 257 0.48 0.80 -18.03
N GLY A 258 -0.55 1.61 -17.79
CA GLY A 258 -1.75 1.19 -17.04
C GLY A 258 -1.71 1.55 -15.56
N ASP A 259 -0.56 1.97 -15.02
CA ASP A 259 -0.46 2.50 -13.67
C ASP A 259 -1.14 3.86 -13.54
N PHE A 260 -1.60 4.17 -12.34
CA PHE A 260 -2.28 5.42 -12.05
C PHE A 260 -1.41 6.34 -11.21
N VAL A 261 -1.33 7.61 -11.58
CA VAL A 261 -0.49 8.61 -10.89
C VAL A 261 -1.34 9.79 -10.41
N VAL A 262 -0.97 10.34 -9.25
CA VAL A 262 -1.52 11.60 -8.74
C VAL A 262 -1.16 12.75 -9.69
N SER A 263 -2.19 13.38 -10.25
CA SER A 263 -2.11 14.52 -11.16
C SER A 263 -1.75 15.83 -10.44
N GLU A 264 -2.38 16.04 -9.29
CA GLU A 264 -2.29 17.24 -8.48
C GLU A 264 -1.77 16.87 -7.09
N PRO A 265 -0.46 17.07 -6.81
CA PRO A 265 0.09 16.76 -5.51
C PRO A 265 -0.45 17.70 -4.44
N PHE A 266 -0.64 17.20 -3.22
CA PHE A 266 -1.10 18.02 -2.11
C PHE A 266 0.06 18.74 -1.43
N GLU A 267 0.06 20.07 -1.42
CA GLU A 267 1.09 20.87 -0.75
C GLU A 267 0.76 21.11 0.72
N LEU A 268 1.72 20.84 1.59
CA LEU A 268 1.61 21.10 3.03
C LEU A 268 2.11 22.50 3.36
N THR A 269 1.17 23.40 3.66
CA THR A 269 1.42 24.83 3.79
C THR A 269 1.70 25.30 5.23
N TYR A 270 1.94 24.40 6.19
CA TYR A 270 2.20 24.78 7.58
C TYR A 270 3.66 25.19 7.77
N GLU A 271 3.88 26.12 8.69
CA GLU A 271 5.20 26.71 8.93
C GLU A 271 6.19 25.74 9.59
N ASP A 272 5.71 24.75 10.35
CA ASP A 272 6.52 23.71 10.99
C ASP A 272 5.67 22.47 11.39
N ALA A 273 6.34 21.50 12.00
CA ALA A 273 5.74 20.24 12.45
C ALA A 273 4.68 20.45 13.57
N ASP A 274 4.85 21.45 14.43
CA ASP A 274 3.95 21.69 15.55
C ASP A 274 2.65 22.36 15.08
N ALA A 275 2.76 23.33 14.18
CA ALA A 275 1.64 23.93 13.48
C ALA A 275 0.85 22.87 12.69
N PHE A 276 1.55 21.95 12.02
CA PHE A 276 0.90 20.82 11.36
C PHE A 276 0.15 19.93 12.36
N ARG A 277 0.80 19.47 13.46
CA ARG A 277 0.13 18.61 14.45
C ARG A 277 -1.08 19.27 15.10
N ALA A 278 -1.03 20.58 15.33
CA ALA A 278 -2.11 21.33 15.95
C ALA A 278 -3.35 21.46 15.05
N ALA A 279 -3.19 21.35 13.73
CA ALA A 279 -4.24 21.59 12.75
C ALA A 279 -4.17 20.60 11.57
N ALA A 280 -3.77 19.34 11.86
CA ALA A 280 -3.46 18.35 10.85
C ALA A 280 -4.65 18.18 9.89
N PRO A 281 -4.48 18.50 8.60
CA PRO A 281 -5.57 18.40 7.65
C PRO A 281 -5.73 16.94 7.24
N THR A 282 -6.96 16.53 6.99
CA THR A 282 -7.23 15.40 6.10
C THR A 282 -7.36 15.97 4.69
N PHE A 283 -6.69 15.36 3.72
CA PHE A 283 -6.74 15.75 2.32
C PHE A 283 -6.96 14.54 1.43
N THR A 284 -7.32 14.82 0.19
CA THR A 284 -7.62 13.81 -0.81
C THR A 284 -6.59 13.87 -1.93
N LEU A 285 -6.06 12.72 -2.32
CA LEU A 285 -5.26 12.57 -3.53
C LEU A 285 -6.08 11.85 -4.58
N VAL A 286 -6.25 12.46 -5.74
CA VAL A 286 -7.00 11.87 -6.86
C VAL A 286 -6.01 11.37 -7.90
N TYR A 287 -6.23 10.13 -8.33
CA TYR A 287 -5.42 9.44 -9.32
C TYR A 287 -6.12 9.55 -10.68
N ASP A 288 -5.56 10.28 -11.64
CA ASP A 288 -6.31 10.64 -12.86
C ASP A 288 -5.76 10.03 -14.15
N PHE A 289 -4.48 9.65 -14.17
CA PHE A 289 -3.79 9.31 -15.42
C PHE A 289 -3.36 7.85 -15.45
N PRO A 290 -3.98 6.99 -16.29
CA PRO A 290 -3.29 5.78 -16.72
C PRO A 290 -2.05 6.22 -17.51
N VAL A 291 -0.89 5.73 -17.13
CA VAL A 291 0.35 6.09 -17.81
C VAL A 291 0.34 5.51 -19.23
N GLU A 292 0.53 6.38 -20.22
CA GLU A 292 0.74 6.02 -21.62
C GLU A 292 2.23 6.27 -21.94
N LYS A 293 2.99 5.22 -22.28
CA LYS A 293 4.40 5.33 -22.72
C LYS A 293 4.51 5.47 -24.23
#